data_AF-A0A7C1A883-F1
#
_entry.id   AF-A0A7C1A883-F1
#
_cell.length_a   1.000
_cell.length_b   1.000
_cell.length_c   1.000
_cell.angle_alpha   90.00
_cell.angle_beta   90.00
_cell.angle_gamma   90.00
#
_symmetry.space_group_name_H-M   'P 1'
#
loop_
_entity.id
_entity.type
_entity.pdbx_description
1 polymer ?
#
loop_
_entity_poly.entity_id
_entity_poly.type
_entity_poly.pdbx_seq_one_letter_code
_entity_poly.pdbx_strand_id
1 'polypeptide(L)' 'EGSAGGGVVKATVTGGGSIVSVDIDPSVIDPEDPEMLGDLVVAAVNQALGAASGAAEQQMGSVTGGLGDLLG' A
#
# COMPACT_ATOMS: atom_id res chain seq x y z
N GLU A 1 0.21 3.71 -0.42
CA GLU A 1 0.47 3.06 -1.74
C GLU A 1 1.50 1.96 -1.53
N GLY A 2 1.54 0.98 -2.42
CA GLY A 2 2.48 -0.15 -2.37
C GLY A 2 2.84 -0.61 -3.79
N SER A 3 3.92 -1.38 -3.91
CA SER A 3 4.47 -1.84 -5.18
C SER A 3 5.22 -3.17 -5.02
N ALA A 4 5.31 -3.92 -6.11
CA ALA A 4 6.07 -5.17 -6.19
C ALA A 4 6.85 -5.25 -7.51
N GLY A 5 7.79 -6.20 -7.59
CA GLY A 5 8.56 -6.47 -8.83
C GLY A 5 9.41 -5.30 -9.32
N GLY A 6 9.92 -4.46 -8.41
CA GLY A 6 10.69 -3.26 -8.78
C GLY A 6 9.82 -2.08 -9.25
N GLY A 7 8.51 -2.11 -8.98
CA GLY A 7 7.58 -1.04 -9.34
C GLY A 7 6.69 -1.35 -10.55
N VAL A 8 6.85 -2.53 -11.15
CA VAL A 8 6.03 -3.01 -12.28
C VAL A 8 4.59 -3.34 -11.90
N VAL A 9 4.32 -3.59 -10.61
CA VAL A 9 2.96 -3.62 -10.08
C VAL A 9 2.85 -2.58 -8.97
N LYS A 10 1.84 -1.73 -9.03
CA LYS A 10 1.57 -0.68 -8.04
C LYS A 10 0.12 -0.75 -7.59
N ALA A 11 -0.12 -0.71 -6.28
CA ALA A 11 -1.44 -0.72 -5.68
C ALA A 11 -1.67 0.56 -4.85
N THR A 12 -2.83 1.17 -5.04
CA THR A 12 -3.28 2.33 -4.28
C THR A 12 -4.44 1.91 -3.40
N VAL A 13 -4.35 2.24 -2.11
CA VAL A 13 -5.41 2.00 -1.12
C VAL A 13 -5.73 3.29 -0.39
N THR A 14 -6.97 3.40 0.07
CA THR A 14 -7.42 4.46 0.98
C THR A 14 -6.91 4.19 2.39
N GLY A 15 -6.90 5.23 3.25
CA GLY A 15 -6.60 5.07 4.69
C GLY A 15 -7.60 4.17 5.44
N GLY A 16 -8.78 3.92 4.86
CA GLY A 16 -9.77 2.96 5.38
C GLY A 16 -9.57 1.52 4.92
N GLY A 17 -8.48 1.22 4.20
CA GLY A 17 -8.16 -0.13 3.73
C GLY A 17 -8.88 -0.58 2.46
N SER A 18 -9.66 0.30 1.81
CA SER A 18 -10.26 0.00 0.50
C SER A 18 -9.27 0.22 -0.64
N ILE A 19 -9.20 -0.71 -1.60
CA ILE A 19 -8.38 -0.59 -2.81
C ILE A 19 -9.00 0.43 -3.77
N VAL A 20 -8.17 1.31 -4.32
CA VAL A 20 -8.55 2.38 -5.28
C VAL A 20 -8.12 2.02 -6.69
N SER A 21 -6.86 1.60 -6.86
CA SER A 21 -6.29 1.22 -8.16
C SER A 21 -5.24 0.13 -8.02
N VAL A 22 -5.08 -0.64 -9.09
CA VAL A 22 -3.94 -1.53 -9.30
C VAL A 22 -3.44 -1.28 -10.72
N ASP A 23 -2.21 -0.80 -10.82
CA ASP A 23 -1.51 -0.53 -12.06
C ASP A 23 -0.49 -1.64 -12.31
N ILE A 24 -0.55 -2.23 -13.50
CA ILE A 24 0.27 -3.39 -13.89
C ILE A 24 1.00 -3.03 -15.18
N ASP A 25 2.33 -3.12 -15.15
CA ASP A 25 3.15 -2.94 -16.33
C ASP A 25 2.93 -4.10 -17.33
N PRO A 26 2.71 -3.83 -18.62
CA PRO A 26 2.50 -4.88 -19.61
C PRO A 26 3.64 -5.91 -19.70
N SER A 27 4.86 -5.53 -19.29
CA SER A 27 6.02 -6.42 -19.31
C SER A 27 5.91 -7.62 -18.37
N VAL A 28 5.03 -7.58 -17.38
CA VAL A 28 4.79 -8.71 -16.46
C VAL A 28 3.51 -9.48 -16.79
N ILE A 29 2.83 -9.15 -17.88
CA ILE A 29 1.62 -9.85 -18.33
C ILE A 29 2.04 -10.95 -19.31
N ASP A 30 2.35 -12.12 -18.76
CA ASP A 30 2.63 -13.34 -19.52
C ASP A 30 1.43 -14.31 -19.42
N PRO A 31 0.73 -14.62 -20.53
CA PRO A 31 -0.36 -15.59 -20.50
C PRO A 31 0.09 -17.02 -20.19
N GLU A 32 1.38 -17.34 -20.33
CA GLU A 32 1.94 -18.65 -19.97
C GLU A 32 2.31 -18.76 -18.48
N ASP A 33 2.38 -17.64 -17.75
CA ASP A 33 2.71 -17.58 -16.31
C ASP A 33 1.81 -16.58 -15.52
N PRO A 34 0.52 -16.91 -15.32
CA PRO A 34 -0.40 -16.08 -14.54
C PRO A 34 -0.11 -16.10 -13.04
N GLU A 35 0.61 -17.12 -12.54
CA GLU A 35 0.92 -17.28 -11.12
C GLU A 35 1.90 -16.20 -10.66
N MET A 36 2.94 -15.93 -11.45
CA MET A 36 3.91 -14.87 -11.16
C MET A 36 3.26 -13.49 -11.05
N LEU A 37 2.34 -13.16 -11.98
CA LEU A 37 1.59 -11.90 -11.90
C LEU A 37 0.71 -11.84 -10.65
N GLY A 38 0.04 -12.95 -10.31
CA GLY A 38 -0.75 -13.08 -9.09
C GLY A 38 0.06 -12.77 -7.84
N ASP A 39 1.25 -13.35 -7.71
CA ASP A 39 2.15 -13.14 -6.57
C ASP A 39 2.58 -11.67 -6.44
N LEU A 40 2.90 -11.00 -7.56
CA LEU A 40 3.24 -9.58 -7.56
C LEU A 40 2.07 -8.71 -7.11
N VAL A 41 0.85 -9.00 -7.56
CA VAL A 41 -0.35 -8.27 -7.14
C VAL A 41 -0.59 -8.43 -5.65
N VAL A 42 -0.50 -9.65 -5.13
CA VAL A 42 -0.66 -9.93 -3.69
C VAL A 42 0.38 -9.15 -2.88
N ALA A 43 1.64 -9.17 -3.30
CA ALA A 43 2.71 -8.44 -2.63
C ALA A 43 2.46 -6.91 -2.62
N ALA A 44 2.10 -6.33 -3.77
CA ALA A 44 1.85 -4.90 -3.90
C ALA A 44 0.66 -4.44 -3.05
N VAL A 45 -0.44 -5.20 -3.06
CA VAL A 45 -1.66 -4.90 -2.28
C VAL A 45 -1.38 -4.99 -0.78
N ASN A 46 -0.70 -6.05 -0.32
CA ASN A 46 -0.35 -6.20 1.09
C ASN A 46 0.57 -5.06 1.58
N GLN A 47 1.55 -4.66 0.77
CA GLN A 47 2.39 -3.51 1.09
C GLN A 47 1.56 -2.22 1.19
N ALA A 48 0.62 -2.01 0.25
CA ALA A 48 -0.23 -0.83 0.24
C ALA A 48 -1.14 -0.76 1.48
N LEU A 49 -1.75 -1.87 1.86
CA LEU A 49 -2.57 -1.99 3.07
C LEU A 49 -1.75 -1.74 4.35
N GLY A 50 -0.57 -2.34 4.46
CA GLY A 50 0.34 -2.10 5.58
C GLY A 50 0.75 -0.62 5.70
N ALA A 51 1.04 0.02 4.57
CA ALA A 51 1.35 1.45 4.53
C ALA A 51 0.18 2.32 4.97
N ALA A 52 -1.06 1.97 4.61
CA ALA A 52 -2.26 2.70 5.04
C ALA A 52 -2.50 2.60 6.54
N SER A 53 -2.37 1.41 7.12
CA SER A 53 -2.48 1.21 8.57
C SER A 53 -1.42 2.00 9.32
N GLY A 54 -0.17 1.93 8.88
CA GLY A 54 0.93 2.68 9.50
C GLY A 54 0.77 4.20 9.38
N ALA A 55 0.19 4.71 8.28
CA ALA A 55 -0.10 6.13 8.12
C ALA A 55 -1.21 6.61 9.07
N ALA A 56 -2.24 5.78 9.29
CA ALA A 56 -3.31 6.09 10.24
C ALA A 56 -2.80 6.15 11.70
N GLU A 57 -1.97 5.18 12.10
CA GLU A 57 -1.35 5.15 13.42
C GLU A 57 -0.43 6.37 13.66
N GLN A 58 0.38 6.74 12.67
CA GLN A 58 1.24 7.92 12.74
C GLN A 58 0.44 9.22 12.90
N GLN A 59 -0.67 9.37 12.17
CA GLN A 59 -1.53 10.55 12.32
C GLN A 59 -2.12 10.63 13.73
N MET A 60 -2.61 9.52 14.29
CA MET A 60 -3.11 9.50 15.66
C MET A 60 -2.01 9.87 16.67
N GLY A 61 -0.82 9.24 16.58
CA GLY A 61 0.30 9.54 17.47
C GLY A 61 0.78 11.00 17.40
N SER A 62 0.78 11.59 16.21
CA SER A 62 1.17 13.00 16.02
C SER A 62 0.18 13.98 16.69
N VAL A 63 -1.11 13.67 16.67
CA VAL A 63 -2.15 14.49 17.30
C VAL A 63 -2.08 14.41 18.83
N THR A 64 -1.93 13.20 19.39
CA THR A 64 -1.80 13.04 20.85
C THR A 64 -0.48 13.61 21.39
N GLY A 65 0.61 13.48 20.63
CA GLY A 65 1.91 14.05 20.99
C GLY A 65 1.90 15.58 20.99
N GLY A 66 1.25 16.21 20.01
CA GLY A 66 1.12 17.66 19.93
C GLY A 66 0.20 18.25 21.01
N LEU A 67 -0.88 17.56 21.40
CA LEU A 67 -1.73 17.99 22.52
C LEU A 67 -1.06 17.83 23.89
N GLY A 68 -0.21 16.82 24.07
CA GLY A 68 0.54 16.63 25.32
C GLY A 68 1.52 17.77 25.59
N ASP A 69 2.14 18.32 24.55
CA ASP A 69 3.06 19.46 24.64
C ASP A 69 2.34 20.81 24.79
N LEU A 70 1.11 20.94 24.26
CA LEU A 70 0.31 22.17 24.37
C LEU A 70 -0.45 22.31 25.70
N LEU A 71 -0.66 21.21 26.42
CA LEU A 71 -1.36 21.19 27.72
C LEU A 71 -0.41 21.08 28.93
N GLY A 72 0.91 20.95 28.70
CA GLY A 72 1.96 20.99 29.71
C GLY A 72 2.52 22.39 29.93
#